data_AF-A0A662KTJ7-F1
#
_entry.id   AF-A0A662KTJ7-F1
#
_cell.length_a   1.000
_cell.length_b   1.000
_cell.length_c   1.000
_cell.angle_alpha   90.00
_cell.angle_beta   90.00
_cell.angle_gamma   90.00
#
_symmetry.space_group_name_H-M   'P 1'
#
loop_
_entity.id
_entity.type
_entity.pdbx_description
1 polymer ?
#
loop_
_entity_poly.entity_id
_entity_poly.type
_entity_poly.pdbx_seq_one_letter_code
_entity_poly.pdbx_strand_id
1 'polypeptide(L)'
;VIEEYVIGAQINFNYFYSIIDKELEIMGTDTRRQTNLDGLIRLPANEQLEVLKYVKPKLIETGHIAATTKESIIEKIFDLGERFVETTQREYPPGIIGPFALQGAIAADRGREEMVVFDVSMRIPGSPLTRFTPHTGYLYGESISYGERIAMEIKKAIELDRLREIVT
;
A
#
# COMPACT_ATOMS: atom_id res chain seq x y z
N VAL A 1 -13.51 -0.56 -17.61
CA VAL A 1 -14.45 -0.79 -16.49
C VAL A 1 -15.00 0.57 -16.07
N ILE A 2 -16.27 0.68 -15.67
CA ILE A 2 -16.84 1.91 -15.08
C ILE A 2 -17.00 1.60 -13.59
N GLU A 3 -16.45 2.45 -12.73
CA GLU A 3 -16.37 2.25 -11.29
C GLU A 3 -16.86 3.49 -10.54
N GLU A 4 -17.23 3.33 -9.27
CA GLU A 4 -17.59 4.43 -8.40
C GLU A 4 -16.38 5.34 -8.14
N TYR A 5 -16.60 6.66 -8.18
CA TYR A 5 -15.55 7.62 -7.83
C TYR A 5 -15.49 7.84 -6.32
N VAL A 6 -14.47 7.27 -5.68
CA VAL A 6 -14.26 7.41 -4.24
C VAL A 6 -13.71 8.80 -3.92
N ILE A 7 -14.47 9.57 -3.14
CA ILE A 7 -14.01 10.86 -2.59
C ILE A 7 -13.30 10.59 -1.26
N GLY A 8 -11.97 10.48 -1.32
CA GLY A 8 -11.17 10.16 -0.14
C GLY A 8 -9.69 10.54 -0.29
N ALA A 9 -8.96 10.51 0.82
CA ALA A 9 -7.52 10.71 0.82
C ALA A 9 -6.83 9.43 0.33
N GLN A 10 -6.11 9.51 -0.80
CA GLN A 10 -5.42 8.35 -1.37
C GLN A 10 -4.25 7.92 -0.50
N ILE A 11 -4.18 6.62 -0.24
CA ILE A 11 -3.09 6.01 0.54
C ILE A 11 -2.89 4.55 0.09
N ASN A 12 -1.61 4.16 0.06
CA ASN A 12 -1.16 2.81 -0.20
C ASN A 12 -0.69 2.21 1.12
N PHE A 13 -1.25 1.06 1.49
CA PHE A 13 -0.78 0.27 2.61
C PHE A 13 0.10 -0.85 2.07
N ASN A 14 1.37 -0.81 2.44
CA ASN A 14 2.39 -1.72 1.94
C ASN A 14 2.72 -2.73 3.04
N TYR A 15 2.49 -4.01 2.76
CA TYR A 15 2.56 -5.10 3.73
C TYR A 15 3.69 -6.07 3.41
N PHE A 16 4.02 -6.88 4.41
CA PHE A 16 4.79 -8.11 4.25
C PHE A 16 4.11 -9.22 5.07
N TYR A 17 3.80 -10.36 4.45
CA TYR A 17 3.33 -11.53 5.17
C TYR A 17 4.44 -12.58 5.29
N SER A 18 4.85 -12.86 6.52
CA SER A 18 5.82 -13.93 6.81
C SER A 18 5.13 -15.28 6.82
N ILE A 19 5.54 -16.18 5.93
CA ILE A 19 5.09 -17.58 5.96
C ILE A 19 5.72 -18.32 7.14
N ILE A 20 6.96 -17.94 7.49
CA ILE A 20 7.71 -18.58 8.56
C ILE A 20 7.07 -18.31 9.92
N ASP A 21 6.73 -17.05 10.18
CA ASP A 21 6.16 -16.58 11.46
C ASP A 21 4.63 -16.53 11.47
N LYS A 22 3.99 -16.62 10.30
CA LYS A 22 2.54 -16.44 10.11
C LYS A 22 2.08 -15.07 10.61
N GLU A 23 2.89 -14.05 10.36
CA GLU A 23 2.70 -12.69 10.84
C GLU A 23 2.56 -11.73 9.66
N LEU A 24 1.59 -10.81 9.78
CA LEU A 24 1.42 -9.69 8.86
C LEU A 24 2.11 -8.45 9.43
N GLU A 25 2.88 -7.77 8.60
CA GLU A 25 3.60 -6.56 8.96
C GLU A 25 3.23 -5.41 8.01
N ILE A 26 3.20 -4.18 8.53
CA ILE A 26 3.16 -2.98 7.70
C ILE A 26 4.58 -2.51 7.45
N MET A 27 5.00 -2.56 6.19
CA MET A 27 6.31 -2.10 5.74
C MET A 27 6.37 -0.60 5.53
N GLY A 28 5.23 0.03 5.24
CA GLY A 28 5.16 1.47 5.13
C GLY A 28 3.90 1.96 4.43
N THR A 29 3.73 3.28 4.41
CA THR A 29 2.60 3.95 3.76
C THR A 29 3.06 5.08 2.85
N ASP A 30 2.39 5.23 1.72
CA ASP A 30 2.67 6.28 0.74
C ASP A 30 1.43 6.66 -0.07
N THR A 31 1.55 7.70 -0.88
CA THR A 31 0.55 8.07 -1.88
C THR A 31 1.23 8.38 -3.21
N ARG A 32 0.49 8.26 -4.32
CA ARG A 32 1.03 8.46 -5.67
C ARG A 32 1.21 9.94 -5.97
N ARG A 33 2.33 10.28 -6.63
CA ARG A 33 2.55 11.59 -7.27
C ARG A 33 2.15 11.50 -8.73
N GLN A 34 1.18 12.28 -9.17
CA GLN A 34 0.53 12.08 -10.47
C GLN A 34 0.59 13.30 -11.39
N THR A 35 0.81 13.06 -12.68
CA THR A 35 0.77 14.08 -13.73
C THR A 35 -0.34 13.78 -14.74
N ASN A 36 -1.06 14.76 -15.27
CA ASN A 36 -1.00 16.20 -15.01
C ASN A 36 -1.97 16.66 -13.91
N LEU A 37 -2.71 15.75 -13.26
CA LEU A 37 -3.70 16.08 -12.24
C LEU A 37 -3.13 17.02 -11.16
N ASP A 38 -1.98 16.68 -10.61
CA ASP A 38 -1.42 17.45 -9.51
C ASP A 38 -0.98 18.88 -9.89
N GLY A 39 -0.77 19.13 -11.19
CA GLY A 39 -0.55 20.48 -11.72
C GLY A 39 -1.86 21.25 -11.86
N LEU A 40 -2.91 20.58 -12.35
CA LEU A 40 -4.24 21.17 -12.54
C LEU A 40 -4.85 21.62 -11.22
N ILE A 41 -4.78 20.79 -10.17
CA ILE A 41 -5.41 21.09 -8.87
C ILE A 41 -4.73 22.24 -8.10
N ARG A 42 -3.55 22.70 -8.55
CA ARG A 42 -2.84 23.83 -7.95
C ARG A 42 -3.26 25.18 -8.52
N LEU A 43 -4.01 25.19 -9.62
CA LEU A 43 -4.56 26.41 -10.20
C LEU A 43 -5.81 26.87 -9.44
N PRO A 44 -6.09 28.18 -9.36
CA PRO A 44 -7.40 28.68 -8.94
C PRO A 44 -8.53 28.13 -9.82
N ALA A 45 -9.74 27.98 -9.26
CA ALA A 45 -10.86 27.35 -9.95
C ALA A 45 -11.21 28.02 -11.30
N ASN A 46 -11.16 29.36 -11.38
CA ASN A 46 -11.41 30.09 -12.63
C ASN A 46 -10.39 29.74 -13.73
N GLU A 47 -9.12 29.55 -13.38
CA GLU A 47 -8.07 29.17 -14.32
C GLU A 47 -8.20 27.69 -14.74
N GLN A 48 -8.59 26.80 -13.81
CA GLN A 48 -8.85 25.39 -14.13
C GLN A 48 -9.93 25.25 -15.23
N LEU A 49 -11.03 26.02 -15.14
CA LEU A 49 -12.10 26.00 -16.13
C LEU A 49 -11.64 26.39 -17.54
N GLU A 50 -10.67 27.30 -17.65
CA GLU A 50 -10.09 27.69 -18.94
C GLU A 50 -9.12 26.63 -19.48
N VAL A 51 -8.24 26.09 -18.63
CA VAL A 51 -7.25 25.07 -19.04
C VAL A 51 -7.92 23.75 -19.44
N LEU A 52 -9.00 23.36 -18.76
CA LEU A 52 -9.73 22.11 -19.04
C LEU A 52 -10.40 22.08 -20.42
N LYS A 53 -10.48 23.21 -21.13
CA LYS A 53 -10.92 23.28 -22.54
C LYS A 53 -9.88 22.68 -23.50
N TYR A 54 -8.61 22.65 -23.12
CA TYR A 54 -7.49 22.23 -23.96
C TYR A 54 -6.83 20.93 -23.47
N VAL A 55 -6.87 20.68 -22.15
CA VAL A 55 -6.16 19.57 -21.52
C VAL A 55 -7.11 18.79 -20.62
N LYS A 56 -7.09 17.45 -20.72
CA LYS A 56 -7.83 16.58 -19.80
C LYS A 56 -6.95 16.15 -18.63
N PRO A 57 -7.52 15.97 -17.42
CA PRO A 57 -6.82 15.36 -16.30
C PRO A 57 -6.33 13.95 -16.66
N LYS A 58 -5.11 13.65 -16.23
CA LYS A 58 -4.47 12.34 -16.31
C LYS A 58 -3.93 11.95 -14.95
N LEU A 59 -3.96 10.66 -14.67
CA LEU A 59 -3.50 10.05 -13.42
C LEU A 59 -2.17 9.29 -13.63
N ILE A 60 -1.31 9.77 -14.52
CA ILE A 60 -0.06 9.10 -14.85
C ILE A 60 0.86 9.19 -13.63
N GLU A 61 1.30 8.05 -13.12
CA GLU A 61 2.23 7.99 -12.00
C GLU A 61 3.61 8.55 -12.41
N THR A 62 4.16 9.40 -11.56
CA THR A 62 5.48 10.02 -11.73
C THR A 62 6.39 9.83 -10.53
N GLY A 63 5.87 9.27 -9.45
CA GLY A 63 6.60 9.00 -8.21
C GLY A 63 5.67 8.74 -7.04
N HIS A 64 6.23 8.83 -5.83
CA HIS A 64 5.54 8.59 -4.56
C HIS A 64 5.81 9.71 -3.57
N ILE A 65 4.94 9.84 -2.57
CA ILE A 65 5.08 10.72 -1.41
C ILE A 65 4.87 9.86 -0.17
N ALA A 66 5.82 9.87 0.78
CA ALA A 66 5.64 9.22 2.07
C ALA A 66 4.48 9.88 2.81
N ALA A 67 3.52 9.09 3.27
CA ALA A 67 2.28 9.61 3.84
C ALA A 67 1.90 8.78 5.06
N THR A 68 1.82 9.40 6.23
CA THR A 68 1.29 8.74 7.42
C THR A 68 -0.24 8.76 7.41
N THR A 69 -0.84 7.84 8.17
CA THR A 69 -2.28 7.84 8.44
C THR A 69 -2.54 7.99 9.94
N LYS A 70 -3.78 8.30 10.28
CA LYS A 70 -4.24 8.37 11.67
C LYS A 70 -4.13 7.00 12.34
N GLU A 71 -3.63 6.96 13.57
CA GLU A 71 -3.43 5.72 14.31
C GLU A 71 -4.71 4.86 14.42
N SER A 72 -5.88 5.50 14.61
CA SER A 72 -7.17 4.79 14.68
C SER A 72 -7.58 4.09 13.38
N ILE A 73 -6.88 4.33 12.26
CA ILE A 73 -7.09 3.64 10.98
C ILE A 73 -6.24 2.37 10.90
N ILE A 74 -5.12 2.29 11.64
CA ILE A 74 -4.15 1.20 11.55
C ILE A 74 -4.79 -0.16 11.87
N GLU A 75 -5.59 -0.25 12.93
CA GLU A 75 -6.28 -1.49 13.32
C GLU A 75 -7.18 -2.02 12.18
N LYS A 76 -7.95 -1.14 11.53
CA LYS A 76 -8.83 -1.52 10.41
C LYS A 76 -8.05 -2.00 9.19
N ILE A 77 -6.85 -1.48 9.00
CA ILE A 77 -5.99 -1.80 7.88
C ILE A 77 -5.26 -3.12 8.11
N PHE A 78 -4.88 -3.43 9.36
CA PHE A 78 -4.45 -4.78 9.72
C PHE A 78 -5.54 -5.81 9.46
N ASP A 79 -6.77 -5.61 9.96
CA ASP A 79 -7.90 -6.50 9.70
C ASP A 79 -8.15 -6.70 8.18
N LEU A 80 -8.05 -5.62 7.40
CA LEU A 80 -8.16 -5.71 5.94
C LEU A 80 -7.02 -6.55 5.32
N GLY A 81 -5.79 -6.36 5.76
CA GLY A 81 -4.63 -7.14 5.29
C GLY A 81 -4.70 -8.61 5.69
N GLU A 82 -5.14 -8.92 6.92
CA GLU A 82 -5.30 -10.29 7.41
C GLU A 82 -6.38 -11.03 6.60
N ARG A 83 -7.55 -10.42 6.41
CA ARG A 83 -8.61 -11.00 5.56
C ARG A 83 -8.14 -11.21 4.12
N PHE A 84 -7.30 -10.32 3.60
CA PHE A 84 -6.69 -10.50 2.28
C PHE A 84 -5.76 -11.73 2.26
N VAL A 85 -4.85 -11.84 3.23
CA VAL A 85 -3.96 -13.00 3.38
C VAL A 85 -4.77 -14.29 3.47
N GLU A 86 -5.74 -14.38 4.39
CA GLU A 86 -6.60 -15.55 4.58
C GLU A 86 -7.34 -15.94 3.29
N THR A 87 -7.87 -14.94 2.58
CA THR A 87 -8.57 -15.17 1.32
C THR A 87 -7.60 -15.71 0.26
N THR A 88 -6.39 -15.15 0.13
CA THR A 88 -5.40 -15.68 -0.82
C THR A 88 -4.98 -17.10 -0.47
N GLN A 89 -4.82 -17.43 0.81
CA GLN A 89 -4.49 -18.79 1.26
C GLN A 89 -5.58 -19.81 0.92
N ARG A 90 -6.85 -19.41 1.04
CA ARG A 90 -7.99 -20.26 0.72
C ARG A 90 -8.19 -20.44 -0.79
N GLU A 91 -8.19 -19.34 -1.54
CA GLU A 91 -8.54 -19.34 -2.96
C GLU A 91 -7.36 -19.73 -3.86
N TYR A 92 -6.12 -19.41 -3.44
CA TYR A 92 -4.89 -19.62 -4.21
C TYR A 92 -3.72 -20.11 -3.34
N PRO A 93 -3.75 -21.35 -2.82
CA PRO A 93 -2.66 -21.90 -2.02
C PRO A 93 -1.28 -21.78 -2.72
N PRO A 94 -0.21 -21.40 -2.00
CA PRO A 94 -0.10 -21.22 -0.54
C PRO A 94 -0.60 -19.84 -0.04
N GLY A 95 -1.15 -19.01 -0.91
CA GLY A 95 -1.51 -17.63 -0.64
C GLY A 95 -0.41 -16.64 -1.01
N ILE A 96 -0.54 -15.40 -0.54
CA ILE A 96 0.48 -14.38 -0.73
C ILE A 96 1.74 -14.72 0.07
N ILE A 97 2.92 -14.67 -0.57
CA ILE A 97 4.22 -14.89 0.06
C ILE A 97 4.97 -13.57 0.10
N GLY A 98 5.27 -13.06 1.29
CA GLY A 98 6.04 -11.85 1.49
C GLY A 98 5.29 -10.57 1.07
N PRO A 99 5.85 -9.74 0.17
CA PRO A 99 5.40 -8.37 -0.04
C PRO A 99 4.11 -8.26 -0.85
N PHE A 100 3.18 -7.41 -0.41
CA PHE A 100 2.02 -6.98 -1.19
C PHE A 100 1.57 -5.57 -0.78
N ALA A 101 0.68 -4.95 -1.55
CA ALA A 101 0.09 -3.66 -1.18
C ALA A 101 -1.38 -3.58 -1.54
N LEU A 102 -2.16 -2.93 -0.67
CA LEU A 102 -3.55 -2.56 -0.91
C LEU A 102 -3.61 -1.05 -1.15
N GLN A 103 -4.10 -0.66 -2.31
CA GLN A 103 -4.04 0.71 -2.81
C GLN A 103 -5.46 1.25 -2.93
N GLY A 104 -5.68 2.42 -2.36
CA GLY A 104 -7.04 2.91 -2.20
C GLY A 104 -7.13 4.33 -1.68
N ALA A 105 -8.29 4.65 -1.12
CA ALA A 105 -8.53 5.91 -0.47
C ALA A 105 -9.32 5.73 0.82
N ILE A 106 -9.03 6.58 1.81
CA ILE A 106 -9.84 6.71 3.02
C ILE A 106 -11.00 7.65 2.69
N ALA A 107 -12.18 7.08 2.50
CA ALA A 107 -13.42 7.82 2.36
C ALA A 107 -13.90 8.31 3.73
N ALA A 108 -14.49 9.50 3.75
CA ALA A 108 -15.06 10.11 4.95
C ALA A 108 -16.60 10.22 4.89
N ASP A 109 -17.24 9.54 3.95
CA ASP A 109 -18.69 9.62 3.77
C ASP A 109 -19.41 9.09 5.03
N ARG A 110 -20.52 9.73 5.39
CA ARG A 110 -21.42 9.35 6.51
C ARG A 110 -20.77 9.31 7.91
N GLY A 111 -19.66 10.02 8.10
CA GLY A 111 -19.03 10.19 9.42
C GLY A 111 -18.15 9.02 9.88
N ARG A 112 -17.74 8.14 8.96
CA ARG A 112 -16.75 7.08 9.23
C ARG A 112 -15.59 7.17 8.25
N GLU A 113 -14.38 6.99 8.76
CA GLU A 113 -13.15 6.82 7.98
C GLU A 113 -13.07 5.34 7.54
N GLU A 114 -13.36 5.06 6.27
CA GLU A 114 -13.38 3.71 5.69
C GLU A 114 -12.42 3.60 4.50
N MET A 115 -11.65 2.52 4.46
CA MET A 115 -10.73 2.25 3.36
C MET A 115 -11.47 1.59 2.20
N VAL A 116 -11.39 2.19 1.02
CA VAL A 116 -11.86 1.59 -0.24
C VAL A 116 -10.65 1.24 -1.09
N VAL A 117 -10.44 -0.05 -1.34
CA VAL A 117 -9.36 -0.59 -2.18
C VAL A 117 -9.82 -0.62 -3.63
N PHE A 118 -9.03 -0.04 -4.53
CA PHE A 118 -9.28 -0.08 -5.97
C PHE A 118 -8.17 -0.77 -6.77
N ASP A 119 -7.00 -1.02 -6.16
CA ASP A 119 -5.88 -1.71 -6.82
C ASP A 119 -5.06 -2.52 -5.81
N VAL A 120 -4.41 -3.58 -6.28
CA VAL A 120 -3.62 -4.50 -5.45
C VAL A 120 -2.30 -4.82 -6.14
N SER A 121 -1.20 -4.65 -5.41
CA SER A 121 0.11 -5.16 -5.82
C SER A 121 0.37 -6.51 -5.16
N MET A 122 0.45 -7.58 -5.93
CA MET A 122 0.76 -8.95 -5.45
C MET A 122 2.26 -9.22 -5.25
N ARG A 123 3.06 -8.14 -5.12
CA ARG A 123 4.52 -8.17 -4.98
C ARG A 123 5.00 -6.87 -4.34
N ILE A 124 6.32 -6.70 -4.25
CA ILE A 124 6.96 -5.42 -3.86
C ILE A 124 6.31 -4.27 -4.66
N PRO A 125 5.68 -3.31 -3.97
CA PRO A 125 5.06 -2.15 -4.61
C PRO A 125 6.14 -1.23 -5.20
N GLY A 126 5.75 -0.36 -6.14
CA GLY A 126 6.67 0.56 -6.81
C GLY A 126 7.29 1.64 -5.91
N SER A 127 6.77 1.80 -4.69
CA SER A 127 7.17 2.84 -3.75
C SER A 127 8.51 2.53 -3.10
N PRO A 128 9.58 3.32 -3.36
CA PRO A 128 10.84 3.20 -2.61
C PRO A 128 10.72 3.85 -1.22
N LEU A 129 9.57 4.45 -0.90
CA LEU A 129 9.40 5.30 0.28
C LEU A 129 8.92 4.55 1.53
N THR A 130 8.67 3.25 1.45
CA THR A 130 8.07 2.49 2.56
C THR A 130 8.90 2.58 3.85
N ARG A 131 10.24 2.53 3.74
CA ARG A 131 11.16 2.69 4.87
C ARG A 131 11.14 4.08 5.53
N PHE A 132 10.48 5.08 4.94
CA PHE A 132 10.46 6.46 5.45
C PHE A 132 9.18 6.79 6.24
N THR A 133 8.39 5.77 6.55
CA THR A 133 7.28 5.84 7.52
C THR A 133 7.62 4.97 8.74
N PRO A 134 7.08 5.25 9.93
CA PRO A 134 7.66 4.76 11.18
C PRO A 134 7.39 3.27 11.47
N HIS A 135 6.59 2.60 10.64
CA HIS A 135 6.02 1.28 10.92
C HIS A 135 7.08 0.20 11.23
N THR A 136 8.06 0.01 10.35
CA THR A 136 9.12 -0.98 10.58
C THR A 136 10.02 -0.61 11.76
N GLY A 137 10.20 0.68 12.01
CA GLY A 137 10.92 1.18 13.18
C GLY A 137 10.28 0.80 14.51
N TYR A 138 8.94 0.71 14.56
CA TYR A 138 8.24 0.25 15.77
C TYR A 138 8.44 -1.24 16.04
N LEU A 139 8.59 -2.07 15.00
CA LEU A 139 8.75 -3.51 15.13
C LEU A 139 10.22 -3.92 15.35
N TYR A 140 11.14 -3.29 14.62
CA TYR A 140 12.55 -3.70 14.57
C TYR A 140 13.52 -2.75 15.29
N GLY A 141 13.03 -1.59 15.77
CA GLY A 141 13.88 -0.54 16.34
C GLY A 141 14.64 0.30 15.30
N GLU A 142 14.58 -0.08 14.02
CA GLU A 142 15.17 0.64 12.90
C GLU A 142 14.30 0.55 11.64
N SER A 143 14.44 1.53 10.74
CA SER A 143 13.66 1.57 9.51
C SER A 143 14.28 0.71 8.42
N ILE A 144 13.69 -0.48 8.22
CA ILE A 144 14.11 -1.43 7.19
C ILE A 144 13.30 -1.27 5.90
N SER A 145 13.93 -1.59 4.79
CA SER A 145 13.36 -1.67 3.44
C SER A 145 12.79 -3.06 3.14
N TYR A 146 12.03 -3.17 2.04
CA TYR A 146 11.59 -4.47 1.54
C TYR A 146 12.75 -5.43 1.23
N GLY A 147 13.85 -4.91 0.67
CA GLY A 147 15.01 -5.75 0.36
C GLY A 147 15.62 -6.37 1.62
N GLU A 148 15.77 -5.57 2.68
CA GLU A 148 16.22 -6.04 3.99
C GLU A 148 15.23 -7.05 4.58
N ARG A 149 13.92 -6.75 4.58
CA ARG A 149 12.90 -7.65 5.14
C ARG A 149 12.79 -8.99 4.40
N ILE A 150 12.91 -9.00 3.08
CA ILE A 150 12.95 -10.23 2.27
C ILE A 150 14.21 -11.04 2.59
N ALA A 151 15.36 -10.37 2.71
CA ALA A 151 16.60 -11.06 3.08
C ALA A 151 16.52 -11.67 4.48
N MET A 152 15.86 -11.00 5.42
CA MET A 152 15.59 -11.54 6.76
C MET A 152 14.73 -12.80 6.70
N GLU A 153 13.65 -12.80 5.90
CA GLU A 153 12.78 -13.97 5.71
C GLU A 153 13.55 -15.16 5.13
N ILE A 154 14.34 -14.91 4.07
CA ILE A 154 15.15 -15.95 3.41
C ILE A 154 16.18 -16.53 4.37
N LYS A 155 16.91 -15.67 5.08
CA LYS A 155 17.91 -16.10 6.06
C LYS A 155 17.27 -16.98 7.13
N LYS A 156 16.14 -16.56 7.69
CA LYS A 156 15.41 -17.32 8.71
C LYS A 156 14.88 -18.65 8.17
N ALA A 157 14.36 -18.67 6.95
CA ALA A 157 13.87 -19.88 6.31
C ALA A 157 15.02 -20.90 6.05
N ILE A 158 16.22 -20.43 5.71
CA ILE A 158 17.41 -21.29 5.58
C ILE A 158 17.83 -21.87 6.94
N GLU A 159 17.90 -21.02 7.97
CA GLU A 159 18.27 -21.44 9.34
C GLU A 159 17.31 -22.49 9.91
N LEU A 160 16.04 -22.47 9.49
CA LEU A 160 15.00 -23.40 9.92
C LEU A 160 14.77 -24.58 8.96
N ASP A 161 15.55 -24.71 7.89
CA ASP A 161 15.33 -25.69 6.81
C ASP A 161 13.92 -25.65 6.18
N ARG A 162 13.32 -24.44 6.14
CA ARG A 162 11.97 -24.15 5.62
C ARG A 162 11.98 -23.32 4.33
N LEU A 163 13.10 -23.23 3.63
CA LEU A 163 13.24 -22.42 2.40
C LEU A 163 12.18 -22.75 1.34
N ARG A 164 11.77 -24.02 1.25
CA ARG A 164 10.73 -24.49 0.30
C ARG A 164 9.35 -23.87 0.52
N GLU A 165 9.09 -23.27 1.67
CA GLU A 165 7.78 -22.65 1.97
C GLU A 165 7.65 -21.23 1.41
N ILE A 166 8.76 -20.58 1.07
CA ILE A 166 8.80 -19.17 0.61
C ILE A 166 9.24 -19.02 -0.85
N VAL A 167 9.36 -20.13 -1.57
CA VAL A 167 9.71 -20.16 -3.00
C VAL A 167 8.73 -21.08 -3.73
N THR A 168 8.44 -20.76 -4.98
CA THR A 168 7.51 -21.49 -5.85
C THR A 168 8.09 -21.67 -7.23
#